data_AF-A0A2A4NS78-F1
#
_entry.id   AF-A0A2A4NS78-F1
#
_cell.length_a   1.000
_cell.length_b   1.000
_cell.length_c   1.000
_cell.angle_alpha   90.00
_cell.angle_beta   90.00
_cell.angle_gamma   90.00
#
_symmetry.space_group_name_H-M   'P 1'
#
loop_
_entity.id
_entity.type
_entity.pdbx_description
1 polymer ?
#
loop_
_entity_poly.entity_id
_entity_poly.type
_entity_poly.pdbx_seq_one_letter_code
_entity_poly.pdbx_strand_id
1 'polypeptide(L)'
;MPQTLETQIKGITIPQTVVETTLISLPQAGYSKTEFATALSQAGLSEANDGDLVRRLMQFLKRQGVIDYNDASALWSLTDLGRMRLPHQTLPLLNLPKAAALPIPVPTLWDTISDLFQLSLRHLACLGIIAALISLNASFAWELGGERWQFQIALVVALMALDLMRPFLVVAGFAFMGRGKTLLAGVAIAVALLLSPVSILSSTSILSASFLLGAEMNSDAATQTETRVALQAEHARLLDRAARDEAAWRLECARGGCGPLAADLEQQFQTTIIEAKSALDRIVRMSDAEQGNSALLARMVTTFEGLGLFGAGRQILLPLLLAISLEIAALFGPALLLGRK
;
A
#
# COMPACT_ATOMS: atom_id res chain seq x y z
N MET A 1 22.88 -6.91 15.55
CA MET A 1 23.17 -7.70 16.77
C MET A 1 23.78 -6.74 17.80
N PRO A 2 23.28 -6.66 19.05
CA PRO A 2 23.94 -5.86 20.08
C PRO A 2 25.30 -6.50 20.37
N GLN A 3 26.38 -5.78 20.05
CA GLN A 3 27.75 -6.23 20.33
C GLN A 3 28.02 -6.03 21.82
N THR A 4 28.39 -7.10 22.52
CA THR A 4 28.75 -7.07 23.94
C THR A 4 30.02 -6.24 24.16
N LEU A 5 30.14 -5.60 25.33
CA LEU A 5 31.34 -4.83 25.71
C LEU A 5 32.41 -5.68 26.40
N GLU A 6 32.17 -6.98 26.53
CA GLU A 6 33.13 -7.95 27.05
C GLU A 6 34.29 -8.15 26.06
N THR A 7 35.53 -8.13 26.57
CA THR A 7 36.72 -8.27 25.74
C THR A 7 37.86 -8.96 26.49
N GLN A 8 38.75 -9.63 25.77
CA GLN A 8 39.99 -10.16 26.31
C GLN A 8 41.19 -9.36 25.77
N ILE A 9 42.01 -8.81 26.66
CA ILE A 9 43.19 -8.01 26.31
C ILE A 9 44.40 -8.58 27.04
N LYS A 10 45.43 -9.01 26.30
CA LYS A 10 46.62 -9.67 26.85
C LYS A 10 46.31 -10.86 27.77
N GLY A 11 45.31 -11.66 27.42
CA GLY A 11 44.89 -12.82 28.21
C GLY A 11 44.01 -12.49 29.42
N ILE A 12 43.86 -11.21 29.78
CA ILE A 12 42.97 -10.76 30.86
C ILE A 12 41.57 -10.55 30.28
N THR A 13 40.59 -11.27 30.82
CA THR A 13 39.18 -11.10 30.48
C THR A 13 38.63 -9.91 31.25
N ILE A 14 38.07 -8.93 30.54
CA ILE A 14 37.49 -7.73 31.11
C ILE A 14 35.97 -7.87 31.00
N PRO A 15 35.26 -8.14 32.12
CA PRO A 15 33.82 -8.30 32.12
C PRO A 15 33.12 -7.02 31.70
N GLN A 16 31.98 -7.16 31.00
CA GLN A 16 31.14 -6.04 30.59
C GLN A 16 30.73 -5.15 31.79
N THR A 17 30.42 -5.76 32.94
CA THR A 17 30.03 -5.04 34.16
C THR A 17 31.11 -4.08 34.67
N VAL A 18 32.38 -4.46 34.55
CA VAL A 18 33.54 -3.62 34.93
C VAL A 18 33.66 -2.45 33.97
N VAL A 19 33.51 -2.69 32.68
CA VAL A 19 33.55 -1.64 31.64
C VAL A 19 32.41 -0.64 31.83
N GLU A 20 31.19 -1.11 32.08
CA GLU A 20 30.02 -0.25 32.30
C GLU A 20 30.16 0.57 33.58
N THR A 21 30.56 -0.05 34.69
CA THR A 21 30.77 0.65 35.97
C THR A 21 31.83 1.72 35.84
N THR A 22 32.91 1.43 35.10
CA THR A 22 33.96 2.40 34.78
C THR A 22 33.40 3.57 33.97
N LEU A 23 32.66 3.29 32.89
CA LEU A 23 32.14 4.35 32.03
C LEU A 23 31.09 5.23 32.73
N ILE A 24 30.32 4.67 33.67
CA ILE A 24 29.35 5.40 34.48
C ILE A 24 30.05 6.34 35.48
N SER A 25 31.19 5.96 36.04
CA SER A 25 31.89 6.75 37.05
C SER A 25 32.69 7.92 36.47
N LEU A 26 32.82 8.02 35.15
CA LEU A 26 33.62 9.05 34.50
C LEU A 26 32.88 10.39 34.36
N PRO A 27 33.60 11.52 34.44
CA PRO A 27 33.03 12.84 34.20
C PRO A 27 32.42 12.98 32.79
N GLN A 28 31.19 13.50 32.72
CA GLN A 28 30.49 13.69 31.45
C GLN A 28 31.08 14.81 30.57
N ALA A 29 31.78 15.76 31.18
CA ALA A 29 32.46 16.86 30.50
C ALA A 29 33.75 16.42 29.76
N GLY A 30 34.19 15.18 29.98
CA GLY A 30 35.39 14.60 29.41
C GLY A 30 36.37 14.13 30.50
N TYR A 31 37.24 13.18 30.15
CA TYR A 31 38.17 12.54 31.06
C TYR A 31 39.52 12.23 30.38
N SER A 32 40.55 12.14 31.20
CA SER A 32 41.91 11.78 30.82
C SER A 32 42.12 10.25 30.86
N LYS A 33 43.20 9.79 30.22
CA LYS A 33 43.59 8.37 30.28
C LYS A 33 43.87 7.90 31.71
N THR A 34 44.42 8.78 32.56
CA THR A 34 44.71 8.48 33.97
C THR A 34 43.43 8.33 34.78
N GLU A 35 42.44 9.21 34.57
CA GLU A 35 41.13 9.08 35.23
C GLU A 35 40.40 7.82 34.78
N PHE A 36 40.52 7.44 33.49
CA PHE A 36 40.00 6.18 32.99
C PHE A 36 40.66 4.96 33.68
N ALA A 37 41.99 4.97 33.85
CA ALA A 37 42.71 3.92 34.57
C ALA A 37 42.29 3.82 36.04
N THR A 38 42.14 4.96 36.72
CA THR A 38 41.69 5.01 38.11
C THR A 38 40.26 4.46 38.25
N ALA A 39 39.36 4.84 37.33
CA ALA A 39 37.99 4.34 37.31
C ALA A 39 37.93 2.82 37.09
N LEU A 40 38.77 2.26 36.20
CA LEU A 40 38.88 0.80 36.00
C LEU A 40 39.34 0.08 37.27
N SER A 41 40.34 0.64 37.96
CA SER A 41 40.81 0.08 39.22
C SER A 41 39.72 0.09 40.29
N GLN A 42 38.93 1.17 40.35
CA GLN A 42 37.81 1.29 41.28
C GLN A 42 36.65 0.36 40.94
N ALA A 43 36.46 0.05 39.66
CA ALA A 43 35.48 -0.92 39.18
C ALA A 43 35.91 -2.40 39.38
N GLY A 44 37.09 -2.64 39.99
CA GLY A 44 37.54 -3.98 40.37
C GLY A 44 38.58 -4.61 39.43
N LEU A 45 39.11 -3.87 38.44
CA LEU A 45 40.19 -4.36 37.59
C LEU A 45 41.56 -4.00 38.18
N SER A 46 42.16 -4.92 38.93
CA SER A 46 43.46 -4.72 39.60
C SER A 46 44.61 -4.43 38.62
N GLU A 47 44.48 -4.88 37.38
CA GLU A 47 45.43 -4.77 36.28
C GLU A 47 45.35 -3.42 35.56
N ALA A 48 44.48 -2.51 36.00
CA ALA A 48 44.35 -1.15 35.46
C ALA A 48 45.61 -0.29 35.64
N ASN A 49 46.58 -0.74 36.44
CA ASN A 49 47.90 -0.12 36.55
C ASN A 49 48.79 -0.36 35.31
N ASP A 50 48.47 -1.34 34.44
CA ASP A 50 49.14 -1.51 33.14
C ASP A 50 48.62 -0.47 32.14
N GLY A 51 49.40 0.59 31.93
CA GLY A 51 49.07 1.66 31.00
C GLY A 51 48.90 1.22 29.53
N ASP A 52 49.43 0.06 29.12
CA ASP A 52 49.19 -0.50 27.79
C ASP A 52 47.87 -1.27 27.72
N LEU A 53 47.45 -1.95 28.80
CA LEU A 53 46.12 -2.56 28.90
C LEU A 53 45.03 -1.49 28.79
N VAL A 54 45.16 -0.41 29.57
CA VAL A 54 44.24 0.74 29.56
C VAL A 54 44.16 1.34 28.15
N ARG A 55 45.31 1.53 27.49
CA ARG A 55 45.37 2.06 26.11
C ARG A 55 44.61 1.17 25.13
N ARG A 56 44.81 -0.14 25.20
CA ARG A 56 44.15 -1.11 24.29
C ARG A 56 42.65 -1.19 24.54
N LEU A 57 42.21 -1.10 25.80
CA LEU A 57 40.79 -1.06 26.13
C LEU A 57 40.13 0.22 25.60
N MET A 58 40.76 1.38 25.78
CA MET A 58 40.24 2.64 25.21
C MET A 58 40.17 2.58 23.67
N GLN A 59 41.18 1.98 23.01
CA GLN A 59 41.15 1.77 21.57
C GLN A 59 40.03 0.83 21.14
N PHE A 60 39.76 -0.23 21.90
CA PHE A 60 38.64 -1.13 21.66
C PHE A 60 37.30 -0.38 21.79
N LEU A 61 37.09 0.38 22.86
CA LEU A 61 35.87 1.17 23.08
C LEU A 61 35.68 2.26 22.01
N LYS A 62 36.77 2.87 21.54
CA LYS A 62 36.74 3.81 20.41
C LYS A 62 36.28 3.13 19.11
N ARG A 63 36.81 1.94 18.81
CA ARG A 63 36.37 1.15 17.63
C ARG A 63 34.91 0.71 17.71
N GLN A 64 34.42 0.47 18.92
CA GLN A 64 33.01 0.17 19.19
C GLN A 64 32.10 1.41 19.15
N GLY A 65 32.68 2.60 18.93
CA GLY A 65 31.95 3.87 18.89
C GLY A 65 31.37 4.29 20.23
N VAL A 66 31.84 3.74 21.35
CA VAL A 66 31.33 4.02 22.71
C VAL A 66 31.97 5.30 23.29
N ILE A 67 33.24 5.53 22.95
CA ILE A 67 34.00 6.70 23.39
C ILE A 67 34.69 7.35 22.20
N ASP A 68 34.97 8.63 22.30
CA ASP A 68 35.76 9.36 21.31
C ASP A 68 36.78 10.30 21.97
N TYR A 69 37.81 10.67 21.21
CA TYR A 69 38.84 11.60 21.64
C TYR A 69 38.66 12.93 20.93
N ASN A 70 38.55 14.01 21.69
CA ASN A 70 38.45 15.35 21.16
C ASN A 70 39.84 15.99 21.12
N ASP A 71 40.38 16.19 19.90
CA ASP A 71 41.71 16.79 19.70
C ASP A 71 41.80 18.24 20.19
N ALA A 72 40.69 18.99 20.22
CA ALA A 72 40.68 20.40 20.64
C ALA A 72 40.75 20.57 22.15
N SER A 73 40.12 19.68 22.93
CA SER A 73 40.18 19.69 24.39
C SER A 73 41.19 18.72 24.98
N ALA A 74 41.80 17.87 24.15
CA ALA A 74 42.69 16.78 24.53
C ALA A 74 42.08 15.77 25.54
N LEU A 75 40.75 15.66 25.57
CA LEU A 75 40.00 14.80 26.49
C LEU A 75 39.21 13.72 25.75
N TRP A 76 38.98 12.61 26.45
CA TRP A 76 38.09 11.55 26.02
C TRP A 76 36.67 11.82 26.52
N SER A 77 35.66 11.44 25.74
CA SER A 77 34.26 11.56 26.16
C SER A 77 33.44 10.38 25.67
N LEU A 78 32.33 10.12 26.37
CA LEU A 78 31.30 9.19 25.90
C LEU A 78 30.56 9.77 24.71
N THR A 79 30.39 8.98 23.66
CA THR A 79 29.52 9.33 22.52
C THR A 79 28.05 9.16 22.90
N ASP A 80 27.13 9.70 22.10
CA ASP A 80 25.70 9.48 22.30
C ASP A 80 25.32 7.99 22.22
N LEU A 81 26.00 7.24 21.34
CA LEU A 81 25.84 5.79 21.24
C LEU A 81 26.35 5.07 22.49
N GLY A 82 27.47 5.52 23.06
CA GLY A 82 27.97 5.01 24.33
C GLY A 82 26.99 5.27 25.48
N ARG A 83 26.38 6.46 25.54
CA ARG A 83 25.38 6.82 26.56
C ARG A 83 24.12 5.95 26.48
N MET A 84 23.65 5.63 25.27
CA MET A 84 22.50 4.74 25.09
C MET A 84 22.79 3.28 25.46
N ARG A 85 24.07 2.86 25.46
CA ARG A 85 24.48 1.50 25.82
C ARG A 85 24.70 1.29 27.31
N LEU A 86 24.93 2.36 28.08
CA LEU A 86 25.11 2.26 29.52
C LEU A 86 23.77 2.06 30.23
N PRO A 87 23.70 1.24 31.29
CA PRO A 87 22.50 1.14 32.10
C PRO A 87 22.22 2.49 32.75
N HIS A 88 21.12 3.14 32.35
CA HIS A 88 20.69 4.40 32.95
C HIS A 88 20.33 4.17 34.42
N GLN A 89 20.73 5.12 35.29
CA GLN A 89 20.17 5.23 36.63
C GLN A 89 18.65 5.41 36.49
N THR A 90 17.91 4.35 36.74
CA THR A 90 16.49 4.45 37.02
C THR A 90 16.35 5.18 38.35
N LEU A 91 15.36 6.07 38.45
CA LEU A 91 15.04 6.81 39.68
C LEU A 91 15.11 5.85 40.88
N PRO A 92 15.72 6.26 42.03
CA PRO A 92 15.64 5.46 43.24
C PRO A 92 14.17 5.25 43.51
N LEU A 93 13.72 4.00 43.42
CA LEU A 93 12.39 3.64 43.89
C LEU A 93 12.36 4.11 45.33
N LEU A 94 11.57 5.15 45.61
CA LEU A 94 11.13 5.45 46.96
C LEU A 94 10.83 4.09 47.60
N ASN A 95 11.30 3.88 48.83
CA ASN A 95 10.76 2.85 49.72
C ASN A 95 9.28 3.18 49.96
N LEU A 96 8.48 3.02 48.92
CA LEU A 96 7.04 2.87 48.98
C LEU A 96 6.86 1.60 49.79
N PRO A 97 6.04 1.63 50.86
CA PRO A 97 5.71 0.43 51.61
C PRO A 97 5.32 -0.62 50.59
N LYS A 98 6.13 -1.70 50.47
CA LYS A 98 6.02 -2.82 49.51
C LYS A 98 4.83 -2.60 48.61
N ALA A 99 5.02 -1.85 47.51
CA ALA A 99 3.93 -1.51 46.62
C ALA A 99 3.22 -2.83 46.35
N ALA A 100 1.99 -2.95 46.88
CA ALA A 100 1.15 -4.11 46.66
C ALA A 100 1.25 -4.34 45.17
N ALA A 101 1.74 -5.53 44.77
CA ALA A 101 2.05 -5.86 43.39
C ALA A 101 1.05 -5.13 42.52
N LEU A 102 1.52 -4.13 41.74
CA LEU A 102 0.63 -3.43 40.81
C LEU A 102 -0.15 -4.54 40.14
N PRO A 103 -1.48 -4.57 40.28
CA PRO A 103 -2.25 -5.65 39.71
C PRO A 103 -1.82 -5.69 38.26
N ILE A 104 -1.22 -6.81 37.84
CA ILE A 104 -1.00 -7.12 36.43
C ILE A 104 -2.32 -6.70 35.80
N PRO A 105 -2.35 -5.75 34.84
CA PRO A 105 -3.60 -5.27 34.28
C PRO A 105 -4.34 -6.52 33.85
N VAL A 106 -5.36 -6.88 34.62
CA VAL A 106 -6.12 -8.09 34.39
C VAL A 106 -6.78 -7.77 33.08
N PRO A 107 -6.48 -8.52 31.99
CA PRO A 107 -7.01 -8.19 30.68
C PRO A 107 -8.50 -7.97 30.87
N THR A 108 -8.94 -6.75 30.62
CA THR A 108 -10.34 -6.44 30.86
C THR A 108 -11.15 -7.26 29.85
N LEU A 109 -12.42 -7.50 30.14
CA LEU A 109 -13.32 -8.09 29.15
C LEU A 109 -13.26 -7.30 27.84
N TRP A 110 -13.11 -5.98 27.91
CA TRP A 110 -12.94 -5.10 26.76
C TRP A 110 -11.63 -5.33 26.00
N ASP A 111 -10.49 -5.52 26.67
CA ASP A 111 -9.22 -5.84 26.00
C ASP A 111 -9.34 -7.18 25.26
N THR A 112 -9.91 -8.19 25.92
CA THR A 112 -10.12 -9.52 25.36
C THR A 112 -11.08 -9.51 24.16
N ILE A 113 -12.18 -8.74 24.27
CA ILE A 113 -13.14 -8.54 23.17
C ILE A 113 -12.48 -7.78 22.02
N SER A 114 -11.69 -6.74 22.31
CA SER A 114 -11.01 -5.94 21.29
C SER A 114 -9.96 -6.76 20.53
N ASP A 115 -9.21 -7.61 21.23
CA ASP A 115 -8.23 -8.52 20.63
C ASP A 115 -8.91 -9.59 19.77
N LEU A 116 -10.01 -10.17 20.27
CA LEU A 116 -10.82 -11.13 19.52
C LEU A 116 -11.43 -10.49 18.26
N PHE A 117 -11.91 -9.25 18.38
CA PHE A 117 -12.46 -8.48 17.26
C PHE A 117 -11.39 -8.11 16.23
N GLN A 118 -10.21 -7.67 16.66
CA GLN A 118 -9.09 -7.41 15.75
C GLN A 118 -8.63 -8.69 15.06
N LEU A 119 -8.56 -9.80 15.78
CA LEU A 119 -8.19 -11.10 15.21
C LEU A 119 -9.23 -11.56 14.18
N SER A 120 -10.52 -11.46 14.50
CA SER A 120 -11.59 -11.84 13.58
C SER A 120 -11.61 -10.94 12.34
N LEU A 121 -11.41 -9.62 12.49
CA LEU A 121 -11.31 -8.69 11.38
C LEU A 121 -10.13 -9.03 10.46
N ARG A 122 -8.97 -9.41 11.01
CA ARG A 122 -7.81 -9.84 10.22
C ARG A 122 -8.07 -11.13 9.45
N HIS A 123 -8.71 -12.11 10.08
CA HIS A 123 -9.12 -13.35 9.39
C HIS A 123 -10.14 -13.05 8.28
N LEU A 124 -11.10 -12.17 8.53
CA LEU A 124 -12.13 -11.80 7.56
C LEU A 124 -11.53 -11.03 6.38
N ALA A 125 -10.58 -10.12 6.63
CA ALA A 125 -9.82 -9.46 5.57
C ALA A 125 -9.02 -10.45 4.73
N CYS A 126 -8.35 -11.41 5.37
CA CYS A 126 -7.59 -12.44 4.67
C CYS A 126 -8.49 -13.35 3.82
N LEU A 127 -9.63 -13.80 4.36
CA LEU A 127 -10.62 -14.57 3.61
C LEU A 127 -11.23 -13.77 2.46
N GLY A 128 -11.49 -12.48 2.68
CA GLY A 128 -11.96 -11.57 1.63
C GLY A 128 -10.98 -11.44 0.46
N ILE A 129 -9.69 -11.28 0.75
CA ILE A 129 -8.63 -11.20 -0.28
C ILE A 129 -8.53 -12.52 -1.05
N ILE A 130 -8.54 -13.67 -0.36
CA ILE A 130 -8.51 -14.99 -1.01
C ILE A 130 -9.74 -15.20 -1.89
N ALA A 131 -10.93 -14.88 -1.39
CA ALA A 131 -12.17 -14.99 -2.14
C ALA A 131 -12.17 -14.08 -3.38
N ALA A 132 -11.62 -12.87 -3.26
CA ALA A 132 -11.47 -11.94 -4.38
C ALA A 132 -10.53 -12.49 -5.46
N LEU A 133 -9.37 -13.03 -5.10
CA LEU A 133 -8.44 -13.66 -6.05
C LEU A 133 -9.05 -14.87 -6.75
N ILE A 134 -9.69 -15.76 -5.98
CA ILE A 134 -10.41 -16.92 -6.53
C ILE A 134 -11.46 -16.47 -7.54
N SER A 135 -12.20 -15.41 -7.22
CA SER A 135 -13.25 -14.87 -8.08
C SER A 135 -12.66 -14.25 -9.36
N LEU A 136 -11.59 -13.46 -9.25
CA LEU A 136 -10.86 -12.92 -10.39
C LEU A 136 -10.36 -14.07 -11.28
N ASN A 137 -9.57 -15.00 -10.76
CA ASN A 137 -9.01 -16.08 -11.57
C ASN A 137 -10.08 -17.04 -12.12
N ALA A 138 -11.19 -17.25 -11.41
CA ALA A 138 -12.33 -18.00 -11.95
C ALA A 138 -12.98 -17.26 -13.14
N SER A 139 -13.17 -15.94 -13.05
CA SER A 139 -13.63 -15.14 -14.18
C SER A 139 -12.67 -15.21 -15.38
N PHE A 140 -11.35 -15.17 -15.14
CA PHE A 140 -10.36 -15.32 -16.20
C PHE A 140 -10.46 -16.68 -16.87
N ALA A 141 -10.50 -17.73 -16.07
CA ALA A 141 -10.59 -19.10 -16.54
C ALA A 141 -11.84 -19.35 -17.38
N TRP A 142 -12.95 -18.73 -16.97
CA TRP A 142 -14.22 -18.78 -17.67
C TRP A 142 -14.13 -18.14 -19.06
N GLU A 143 -13.53 -16.94 -19.16
CA GLU A 143 -13.32 -16.26 -20.44
C GLU A 143 -12.31 -17.00 -21.33
N LEU A 144 -11.23 -17.53 -20.74
CA LEU A 144 -10.19 -18.27 -21.47
C LEU A 144 -10.71 -19.59 -22.07
N GLY A 145 -11.69 -20.22 -21.43
CA GLY A 145 -12.23 -21.50 -21.88
C GLY A 145 -13.06 -21.44 -23.17
N GLY A 146 -13.38 -20.24 -23.67
CA GLY A 146 -14.06 -20.03 -24.94
C GLY A 146 -15.43 -20.72 -25.03
N GLU A 147 -15.80 -21.25 -26.20
CA GLU A 147 -17.15 -21.77 -26.46
C GLU A 147 -17.45 -23.16 -25.85
N ARG A 148 -16.42 -23.90 -25.40
CA ARG A 148 -16.61 -25.28 -24.91
C ARG A 148 -16.73 -25.31 -23.39
N TRP A 149 -17.95 -25.51 -22.90
CA TRP A 149 -18.28 -25.55 -21.46
C TRP A 149 -17.40 -26.51 -20.64
N GLN A 150 -17.02 -27.67 -21.19
CA GLN A 150 -16.17 -28.65 -20.51
C GLN A 150 -14.77 -28.08 -20.22
N PHE A 151 -14.23 -27.30 -21.15
CA PHE A 151 -12.90 -26.71 -21.04
C PHE A 151 -12.92 -25.50 -20.09
N GLN A 152 -13.99 -24.70 -20.12
CA GLN A 152 -14.23 -23.62 -19.15
C GLN A 152 -14.24 -24.15 -17.71
N ILE A 153 -15.05 -25.18 -17.43
CA ILE A 153 -15.13 -25.75 -16.07
C ILE A 153 -13.78 -26.32 -15.64
N ALA A 154 -13.08 -27.05 -16.52
CA ALA A 154 -11.78 -27.60 -16.19
C ALA A 154 -10.75 -26.52 -15.83
N LEU A 155 -10.70 -25.42 -16.58
CA LEU A 155 -9.82 -24.29 -16.30
C LEU A 155 -10.20 -23.56 -15.01
N VAL A 156 -11.49 -23.32 -14.77
CA VAL A 156 -11.98 -22.69 -13.54
C VAL A 156 -11.59 -23.52 -12.33
N VAL A 157 -11.88 -24.83 -12.35
CA VAL A 157 -11.52 -25.74 -11.26
C VAL A 157 -10.01 -25.77 -11.05
N ALA A 158 -9.21 -25.82 -12.12
CA ALA A 158 -7.76 -25.84 -12.02
C ALA A 158 -7.19 -24.55 -11.39
N LEU A 159 -7.67 -23.37 -11.80
CA LEU A 159 -7.20 -22.09 -11.28
C LEU A 159 -7.68 -21.84 -9.85
N MET A 160 -8.93 -22.16 -9.53
CA MET A 160 -9.43 -22.08 -8.14
C MET A 160 -8.66 -23.05 -7.21
N ALA A 161 -8.34 -24.26 -7.69
CA ALA A 161 -7.55 -25.21 -6.93
C ALA A 161 -6.13 -24.68 -6.68
N LEU A 162 -5.52 -24.05 -7.69
CA LEU A 162 -4.20 -23.42 -7.57
C LEU A 162 -4.22 -22.25 -6.57
N ASP A 163 -5.27 -21.43 -6.56
CA ASP A 163 -5.44 -20.33 -5.62
C ASP A 163 -5.63 -20.78 -4.18
N LEU A 164 -6.30 -21.91 -3.95
CA LEU A 164 -6.42 -22.50 -2.62
C LEU A 164 -5.12 -23.20 -2.21
N MET A 165 -4.49 -23.95 -3.11
CA MET A 165 -3.31 -24.77 -2.82
C MET A 165 -2.12 -23.93 -2.33
N ARG A 166 -1.84 -22.79 -2.95
CA ARG A 166 -0.69 -21.93 -2.63
C ARG A 166 -0.65 -21.45 -1.17
N PRO A 167 -1.68 -20.78 -0.62
CA PRO A 167 -1.68 -20.37 0.78
C PRO A 167 -1.60 -21.56 1.75
N PHE A 168 -2.25 -22.70 1.44
CA PHE A 168 -2.14 -23.90 2.26
C PHE A 168 -0.72 -24.48 2.29
N LEU A 169 -0.02 -24.47 1.15
CA LEU A 169 1.38 -24.89 1.07
C LEU A 169 2.30 -23.99 1.90
N VAL A 170 2.06 -22.67 1.90
CA VAL A 170 2.85 -21.72 2.70
C VAL A 170 2.60 -21.95 4.19
N VAL A 171 1.34 -22.09 4.61
CA VAL A 171 0.98 -22.43 6.00
C VAL A 171 1.61 -23.76 6.42
N ALA A 172 1.52 -24.80 5.59
CA ALA A 172 2.14 -26.08 5.84
C ALA A 172 3.67 -25.97 5.95
N GLY A 173 4.29 -25.15 5.10
CA GLY A 173 5.71 -24.85 5.12
C GLY A 173 6.16 -24.26 6.47
N PHE A 174 5.49 -23.22 6.95
CA PHE A 174 5.77 -22.65 8.26
C PHE A 174 5.53 -23.64 9.40
N ALA A 175 4.46 -24.44 9.34
CA ALA A 175 4.19 -25.48 10.33
C ALA A 175 5.27 -26.57 10.36
N PHE A 176 5.82 -26.97 9.21
CA PHE A 176 6.95 -27.90 9.12
C PHE A 176 8.24 -27.29 9.66
N MET A 177 8.46 -26.00 9.42
CA MET A 177 9.64 -25.28 9.92
C MET A 177 9.63 -25.22 11.46
N GLY A 178 8.48 -24.94 12.08
CA GLY A 178 8.32 -24.98 13.54
C GLY A 178 8.52 -26.38 14.16
N ARG A 179 8.40 -27.45 13.36
CA ARG A 179 8.64 -28.85 13.77
C ARG A 179 10.05 -29.36 13.42
N GLY A 180 10.95 -28.49 12.97
CA GLY A 180 12.33 -28.85 12.59
C GLY A 180 12.45 -29.60 11.26
N LYS A 181 11.38 -29.71 10.46
CA LYS A 181 11.37 -30.38 9.14
C LYS A 181 11.68 -29.39 8.02
N THR A 182 12.89 -28.83 8.03
CA THR A 182 13.30 -27.73 7.14
C THR A 182 13.27 -28.07 5.65
N LEU A 183 13.60 -29.31 5.27
CA LEU A 183 13.55 -29.76 3.87
C LEU A 183 12.11 -29.74 3.32
N LEU A 184 11.16 -30.33 4.06
CA LEU A 184 9.74 -30.35 3.67
C LEU A 184 9.14 -28.95 3.68
N ALA A 185 9.55 -28.11 4.63
CA ALA A 185 9.17 -26.69 4.66
C ALA A 185 9.65 -25.96 3.40
N GLY A 186 10.92 -26.14 3.03
CA GLY A 186 11.52 -25.54 1.84
C GLY A 186 10.82 -25.98 0.56
N VAL A 187 10.53 -27.27 0.41
CA VAL A 187 9.81 -27.80 -0.77
C VAL A 187 8.40 -27.22 -0.86
N ALA A 188 7.64 -27.19 0.24
CA ALA A 188 6.29 -26.65 0.24
C ALA A 188 6.24 -25.16 -0.17
N ILE A 189 7.14 -24.34 0.41
CA ILE A 189 7.25 -22.92 0.07
C ILE A 189 7.73 -22.73 -1.37
N ALA A 190 8.71 -23.51 -1.83
CA ALA A 190 9.22 -23.44 -3.19
C ALA A 190 8.13 -23.75 -4.23
N VAL A 191 7.33 -24.80 -4.01
CA VAL A 191 6.19 -25.14 -4.88
C VAL A 191 5.16 -24.02 -4.90
N ALA A 192 4.84 -23.44 -3.74
CA ALA A 192 3.91 -22.31 -3.68
C ALA A 192 4.40 -21.11 -4.49
N LEU A 193 5.69 -20.76 -4.37
CA LEU A 193 6.31 -19.66 -5.11
C LEU A 193 6.41 -19.93 -6.62
N LEU A 194 6.67 -21.17 -7.04
CA LEU A 194 6.71 -21.55 -8.46
C LEU A 194 5.34 -21.48 -9.13
N LEU A 195 4.26 -21.66 -8.37
CA LEU A 195 2.88 -21.55 -8.87
C LEU A 195 2.38 -20.09 -8.90
N SER A 196 3.01 -19.17 -8.15
CA SER A 196 2.57 -17.77 -8.06
C SER A 196 2.61 -16.95 -9.36
N PRO A 197 3.61 -17.09 -10.26
CA PRO A 197 3.64 -16.33 -11.50
C PRO A 197 2.40 -16.53 -12.37
N VAL A 198 1.84 -17.74 -12.42
CA VAL A 198 0.64 -18.05 -13.22
C VAL A 198 -0.54 -17.22 -12.74
N SER A 199 -0.73 -17.13 -11.43
CA SER A 199 -1.86 -16.40 -10.86
C SER A 199 -1.68 -14.88 -10.93
N ILE A 200 -0.44 -14.39 -10.74
CA ILE A 200 -0.12 -12.97 -10.97
C ILE A 200 -0.43 -12.58 -12.41
N LEU A 201 -0.04 -13.39 -13.39
CA LEU A 201 -0.32 -13.12 -14.81
C LEU A 201 -1.82 -13.12 -15.12
N SER A 202 -2.57 -14.08 -14.58
CA SER A 202 -4.03 -14.16 -14.69
C SER A 202 -4.71 -12.92 -14.11
N SER A 203 -4.41 -12.59 -12.86
CA SER A 203 -4.96 -11.42 -12.17
C SER A 203 -4.60 -10.10 -12.87
N THR A 204 -3.35 -9.97 -13.32
CA THR A 204 -2.89 -8.78 -14.08
C THR A 204 -3.65 -8.63 -15.38
N SER A 205 -3.94 -9.74 -16.08
CA SER A 205 -4.66 -9.71 -17.36
C SER A 205 -6.09 -9.21 -17.20
N ILE A 206 -6.84 -9.72 -16.22
CA ILE A 206 -8.20 -9.23 -15.94
C ILE A 206 -8.20 -7.77 -15.52
N LEU A 207 -7.32 -7.41 -14.57
CA LEU A 207 -7.27 -6.05 -14.07
C LEU A 207 -6.94 -5.11 -15.23
N SER A 208 -5.98 -5.47 -16.08
CA SER A 208 -5.65 -4.70 -17.28
C SER A 208 -6.85 -4.57 -18.23
N ALA A 209 -7.58 -5.65 -18.51
CA ALA A 209 -8.78 -5.60 -19.35
C ALA A 209 -9.85 -4.67 -18.75
N SER A 210 -10.04 -4.73 -17.43
CA SER A 210 -11.00 -3.88 -16.70
C SER A 210 -10.60 -2.40 -16.75
N PHE A 211 -9.32 -2.10 -16.56
CA PHE A 211 -8.80 -0.73 -16.66
C PHE A 211 -8.85 -0.18 -18.09
N LEU A 212 -8.57 -1.01 -19.09
CA LEU A 212 -8.70 -0.61 -20.51
C LEU A 212 -10.15 -0.31 -20.87
N LEU A 213 -11.08 -1.17 -20.45
CA LEU A 213 -12.51 -0.94 -20.66
C LEU A 213 -12.96 0.36 -19.96
N GLY A 214 -12.51 0.60 -18.72
CA GLY A 214 -12.77 1.87 -18.05
C GLY A 214 -12.18 3.11 -18.75
N ALA A 215 -11.03 2.97 -19.43
CA ALA A 215 -10.43 4.03 -20.23
C ALA A 215 -11.21 4.29 -21.53
N GLU A 216 -11.65 3.23 -22.21
CA GLU A 216 -12.52 3.33 -23.40
C GLU A 216 -13.82 4.04 -23.06
N MET A 217 -14.44 3.69 -21.93
CA MET A 217 -15.66 4.36 -21.45
C MET A 217 -15.43 5.85 -21.15
N ASN A 218 -14.27 6.24 -20.62
CA ASN A 218 -13.93 7.64 -20.42
C ASN A 218 -13.77 8.40 -21.75
N SER A 219 -13.16 7.77 -22.75
CA SER A 219 -13.00 8.33 -24.10
C SER A 219 -14.36 8.50 -24.79
N ASP A 220 -15.23 7.50 -24.67
CA ASP A 220 -16.59 7.56 -25.21
C ASP A 220 -17.42 8.63 -24.52
N ALA A 221 -17.32 8.75 -23.19
CA ALA A 221 -17.97 9.81 -22.43
C ALA A 221 -17.50 11.21 -22.88
N ALA A 222 -16.19 11.40 -23.08
CA ALA A 222 -15.65 12.65 -23.63
C ALA A 222 -16.24 12.95 -25.02
N THR A 223 -16.23 11.98 -25.92
CA THR A 223 -16.78 12.13 -27.29
C THR A 223 -18.28 12.44 -27.27
N GLN A 224 -19.04 11.80 -26.37
CA GLN A 224 -20.47 12.05 -26.19
C GLN A 224 -20.73 13.46 -25.65
N THR A 225 -19.95 13.93 -24.68
CA THR A 225 -20.07 15.31 -24.17
C THR A 225 -19.76 16.35 -25.25
N GLU A 226 -18.72 16.14 -26.06
CA GLU A 226 -18.42 17.00 -27.21
C GLU A 226 -19.57 17.02 -28.22
N THR A 227 -20.11 15.84 -28.55
CA THR A 227 -21.25 15.70 -29.46
C THR A 227 -22.50 16.41 -28.91
N ARG A 228 -22.74 16.31 -27.60
CA ARG A 228 -23.86 17.00 -26.93
C ARG A 228 -23.71 18.52 -27.01
N VAL A 229 -22.51 19.04 -26.76
CA VAL A 229 -22.24 20.49 -26.88
C VAL A 229 -22.43 20.96 -28.32
N ALA A 230 -21.99 20.18 -29.31
CA ALA A 230 -22.19 20.48 -30.71
C ALA A 230 -23.69 20.51 -31.08
N LEU A 231 -24.47 19.51 -30.66
CA LEU A 231 -25.92 19.45 -30.89
C LEU A 231 -26.67 20.58 -30.17
N GLN A 232 -26.24 20.97 -28.97
CA GLN A 232 -26.81 22.12 -28.25
C GLN A 232 -26.56 23.43 -29.01
N ALA A 233 -25.36 23.61 -29.55
CA ALA A 233 -25.04 24.77 -30.38
C ALA A 233 -25.84 24.77 -31.69
N GLU A 234 -26.02 23.61 -32.33
CA GLU A 234 -26.85 23.45 -33.52
C GLU A 234 -28.32 23.77 -33.24
N HIS A 235 -28.88 23.24 -32.16
CA HIS A 235 -30.24 23.53 -31.71
C HIS A 235 -30.44 25.04 -31.47
N ALA A 236 -29.49 25.71 -30.80
CA ALA A 236 -29.55 27.14 -30.58
C ALA A 236 -29.53 27.94 -31.89
N ARG A 237 -28.68 27.53 -32.86
CA ARG A 237 -28.64 28.14 -34.21
C ARG A 237 -29.94 27.95 -34.98
N LEU A 238 -30.54 26.77 -34.90
CA LEU A 238 -31.83 26.48 -35.56
C LEU A 238 -32.97 27.30 -34.94
N LEU A 239 -32.99 27.48 -33.62
CA LEU A 239 -33.97 28.35 -32.96
C LEU A 239 -33.82 29.83 -33.36
N ASP A 240 -32.59 30.34 -33.43
CA ASP A 240 -32.33 31.71 -33.86
C ASP A 240 -32.71 31.93 -35.34
N ARG A 241 -32.47 30.93 -36.19
CA ARG A 241 -32.92 30.94 -37.58
C ARG A 241 -34.45 30.91 -37.67
N ALA A 242 -35.11 30.02 -36.92
CA ALA A 242 -36.56 29.94 -36.89
C ALA A 242 -37.19 31.28 -36.43
N ALA A 243 -36.61 31.94 -35.42
CA ALA A 243 -37.09 33.25 -34.97
C ALA A 243 -36.95 34.34 -36.05
N ARG A 244 -35.88 34.30 -36.85
CA ARG A 244 -35.69 35.20 -37.99
C ARG A 244 -36.69 34.92 -39.11
N ASP A 245 -36.92 33.65 -39.43
CA ASP A 245 -37.88 33.23 -40.46
C ASP A 245 -39.32 33.59 -40.04
N GLU A 246 -39.67 33.41 -38.76
CA GLU A 246 -40.96 33.81 -38.19
C GLU A 246 -41.16 35.34 -38.25
N ALA A 247 -40.12 36.11 -37.90
CA ALA A 247 -40.17 37.56 -37.97
C ALA A 247 -40.32 38.06 -39.41
N ALA A 248 -39.63 37.45 -40.37
CA ALA A 248 -39.74 37.75 -41.79
C ALA A 248 -41.14 37.43 -42.33
N TRP A 249 -41.68 36.26 -41.97
CA TRP A 249 -43.04 35.85 -42.33
C TRP A 249 -44.09 36.84 -41.81
N ARG A 250 -44.04 37.20 -40.52
CA ARG A 250 -44.98 38.14 -39.90
C ARG A 250 -44.91 39.53 -40.54
N LEU A 251 -43.70 39.99 -40.84
CA LEU A 251 -43.47 41.29 -41.47
C LEU A 251 -44.03 41.34 -42.89
N GLU A 252 -43.92 40.25 -43.65
CA GLU A 252 -44.49 40.13 -44.99
C GLU A 252 -46.03 40.12 -44.94
N CYS A 253 -46.62 39.31 -44.06
CA CYS A 253 -48.07 39.30 -43.86
C CYS A 253 -48.64 40.68 -43.46
N ALA A 254 -47.89 41.46 -42.67
CA ALA A 254 -48.28 42.80 -42.26
C ALA A 254 -48.25 43.86 -43.38
N ARG A 255 -47.55 43.61 -44.50
CA ARG A 255 -47.34 44.59 -45.59
C ARG A 255 -48.40 44.58 -46.69
N GLY A 256 -49.32 43.63 -46.69
CA GLY A 256 -50.34 43.56 -47.75
C GLY A 256 -51.16 42.26 -47.81
N GLY A 257 -51.04 41.39 -46.80
CA GLY A 257 -51.68 40.07 -46.75
C GLY A 257 -50.68 38.93 -46.96
N CYS A 258 -51.01 37.73 -46.47
CA CYS A 258 -50.16 36.55 -46.62
C CYS A 258 -50.29 35.96 -48.03
N GLY A 259 -49.48 36.49 -48.96
CA GLY A 259 -49.35 35.99 -50.34
C GLY A 259 -48.44 34.76 -50.47
N PRO A 260 -48.07 34.35 -51.71
CA PRO A 260 -47.24 33.18 -51.94
C PRO A 260 -45.85 33.26 -51.27
N LEU A 261 -45.26 34.46 -51.20
CA LEU A 261 -43.98 34.67 -50.51
C LEU A 261 -44.09 34.40 -48.99
N ALA A 262 -45.22 34.74 -48.38
CA ALA A 262 -45.45 34.44 -46.97
C ALA A 262 -45.62 32.94 -46.73
N ALA A 263 -46.23 32.20 -47.67
CA ALA A 263 -46.34 30.74 -47.61
C ALA A 263 -44.96 30.05 -47.71
N ASP A 264 -44.06 30.55 -48.55
CA ASP A 264 -42.69 30.04 -48.64
C ASP A 264 -41.90 30.28 -47.34
N LEU A 265 -42.05 31.45 -46.71
CA LEU A 265 -41.43 31.78 -45.43
C LEU A 265 -42.02 30.95 -44.27
N GLU A 266 -43.32 30.71 -44.27
CA GLU A 266 -43.98 29.82 -43.32
C GLU A 266 -43.46 28.38 -43.47
N GLN A 267 -43.31 27.89 -44.70
CA GLN A 267 -42.74 26.57 -44.96
C GLN A 267 -41.28 26.45 -44.48
N GLN A 268 -40.46 27.47 -44.71
CA GLN A 268 -39.09 27.52 -44.21
C GLN A 268 -39.05 27.51 -42.67
N PHE A 269 -39.89 28.31 -42.01
CA PHE A 269 -40.03 28.32 -40.56
C PHE A 269 -40.42 26.95 -40.00
N GLN A 270 -41.45 26.31 -40.58
CA GLN A 270 -41.90 24.98 -40.15
C GLN A 270 -40.80 23.93 -40.32
N THR A 271 -40.06 23.99 -41.44
CA THR A 271 -38.93 23.08 -41.69
C THR A 271 -37.83 23.26 -40.65
N THR A 272 -37.42 24.50 -40.37
CA THR A 272 -36.42 24.82 -39.35
C THR A 272 -36.87 24.37 -37.95
N ILE A 273 -38.16 24.47 -37.61
CA ILE A 273 -38.69 23.95 -36.33
C ILE A 273 -38.63 22.42 -36.26
N ILE A 274 -38.94 21.71 -37.34
CA ILE A 274 -38.86 20.24 -37.39
C ILE A 274 -37.41 19.80 -37.19
N GLU A 275 -36.45 20.47 -37.84
CA GLU A 275 -35.02 20.22 -37.65
C GLU A 275 -34.59 20.51 -36.21
N ALA A 276 -35.03 21.62 -35.61
CA ALA A 276 -34.74 21.95 -34.21
C ALA A 276 -35.28 20.87 -33.26
N LYS A 277 -36.52 20.41 -33.45
CA LYS A 277 -37.11 19.32 -32.65
C LYS A 277 -36.33 18.01 -32.82
N SER A 278 -35.87 17.69 -34.03
CA SER A 278 -35.05 16.50 -34.27
C SER A 278 -33.71 16.56 -33.54
N ALA A 279 -33.06 17.73 -33.52
CA ALA A 279 -31.83 17.94 -32.75
C ALA A 279 -32.08 17.78 -31.25
N LEU A 280 -33.19 18.32 -30.73
CA LEU A 280 -33.58 18.16 -29.33
C LEU A 280 -33.83 16.69 -28.96
N ASP A 281 -34.57 15.95 -29.80
CA ASP A 281 -34.82 14.52 -29.58
C ASP A 281 -33.52 13.70 -29.53
N ARG A 282 -32.52 14.05 -30.36
CA ARG A 282 -31.18 13.43 -30.29
C ARG A 282 -30.47 13.74 -28.98
N ILE A 283 -30.53 14.99 -28.50
CA ILE A 283 -29.95 15.39 -27.21
C ILE A 283 -30.60 14.62 -26.06
N VAL A 284 -31.93 14.50 -26.04
CA VAL A 284 -32.67 13.79 -24.99
C VAL A 284 -32.29 12.30 -24.98
N ARG A 285 -32.30 11.64 -26.16
CA ARG A 285 -31.93 10.22 -26.28
C ARG A 285 -30.50 9.94 -25.82
N MET A 286 -29.55 10.85 -26.10
CA MET A 286 -28.18 10.72 -25.61
C MET A 286 -28.10 10.90 -24.09
N SER A 287 -28.92 11.78 -23.51
CA SER A 287 -28.94 12.02 -22.06
C SER A 287 -29.54 10.85 -21.27
N ASP A 288 -30.50 10.12 -21.85
CA ASP A 288 -31.11 8.95 -21.21
C ASP A 288 -30.17 7.73 -21.22
N ALA A 289 -29.27 7.63 -22.21
CA ALA A 289 -28.27 6.56 -22.30
C ALA A 289 -27.13 6.69 -21.26
N GLU A 290 -26.94 7.86 -20.66
CA GLU A 290 -25.83 8.20 -19.76
C GLU A 290 -25.95 7.56 -18.35
N GLN A 291 -27.13 7.03 -17.97
CA GLN A 291 -27.42 6.57 -16.60
C GLN A 291 -27.03 5.10 -16.30
N GLY A 292 -26.42 4.37 -17.24
CA GLY A 292 -26.13 2.94 -17.09
C GLY A 292 -24.68 2.59 -16.71
N ASN A 293 -24.47 2.15 -15.46
CA ASN A 293 -23.38 1.29 -14.97
C ASN A 293 -21.98 1.43 -15.61
N SER A 294 -21.14 2.27 -15.01
CA SER A 294 -19.64 2.19 -15.09
C SER A 294 -18.91 3.38 -14.45
N ALA A 295 -19.64 4.40 -13.96
CA ALA A 295 -19.06 5.62 -13.43
C ALA A 295 -17.96 5.41 -12.37
N LEU A 296 -18.01 4.31 -11.60
CA LEU A 296 -17.01 4.00 -10.59
C LEU A 296 -15.67 3.56 -11.20
N LEU A 297 -15.70 2.64 -12.18
CA LEU A 297 -14.51 2.15 -12.89
C LEU A 297 -13.87 3.28 -13.71
N ALA A 298 -14.70 4.02 -14.46
CA ALA A 298 -14.33 5.22 -15.19
C ALA A 298 -13.66 6.27 -14.27
N ARG A 299 -14.24 6.54 -13.10
CA ARG A 299 -13.69 7.47 -12.10
C ARG A 299 -12.41 6.96 -11.43
N MET A 300 -12.28 5.66 -11.21
CA MET A 300 -11.03 5.08 -10.72
C MET A 300 -9.91 5.28 -11.74
N VAL A 301 -10.16 4.98 -13.02
CA VAL A 301 -9.18 5.13 -14.10
C VAL A 301 -8.73 6.60 -14.21
N THR A 302 -9.66 7.56 -14.26
CA THR A 302 -9.30 8.99 -14.31
C THR A 302 -8.52 9.46 -13.07
N THR A 303 -8.86 8.94 -11.89
CA THR A 303 -8.12 9.26 -10.66
C THR A 303 -6.68 8.73 -10.73
N PHE A 304 -6.48 7.51 -11.23
CA PHE A 304 -5.15 6.92 -11.37
C PHE A 304 -4.32 7.56 -12.50
N GLU A 305 -4.95 7.98 -13.59
CA GLU A 305 -4.31 8.79 -14.63
C GLU A 305 -3.87 10.15 -14.07
N GLY A 306 -4.73 10.83 -13.30
CA GLY A 306 -4.39 12.09 -12.64
C GLY A 306 -3.23 11.99 -11.65
N LEU A 307 -3.02 10.81 -11.06
CA LEU A 307 -1.88 10.49 -10.19
C LEU A 307 -0.63 10.02 -10.97
N GLY A 308 -0.70 9.92 -12.29
CA GLY A 308 0.40 9.43 -13.15
C GLY A 308 0.68 7.93 -13.03
N LEU A 309 -0.24 7.17 -12.44
CA LEU A 309 -0.11 5.72 -12.20
C LEU A 309 -0.66 4.88 -13.36
N PHE A 310 -1.45 5.48 -14.24
CA PHE A 310 -2.03 4.87 -15.44
C PHE A 310 -1.89 5.85 -16.63
N GLY A 311 -1.85 5.34 -17.87
CA GLY A 311 -1.69 6.17 -19.08
C GLY A 311 -0.65 5.64 -20.08
N ALA A 312 -0.32 6.45 -21.10
CA ALA A 312 0.56 6.06 -22.22
C ALA A 312 1.92 5.50 -21.73
N GLY A 313 2.17 4.23 -22.03
CA GLY A 313 3.38 3.51 -21.61
C GLY A 313 3.37 2.90 -20.19
N ARG A 314 2.29 3.09 -19.41
CA ARG A 314 2.14 2.57 -18.02
C ARG A 314 0.89 1.71 -17.79
N GLN A 315 0.20 1.32 -18.86
CA GLN A 315 -1.07 0.58 -18.81
C GLN A 315 -1.00 -0.73 -18.01
N ILE A 316 0.17 -1.37 -17.94
CA ILE A 316 0.37 -2.64 -17.24
C ILE A 316 0.81 -2.45 -15.77
N LEU A 317 1.40 -1.29 -15.43
CA LEU A 317 2.12 -1.12 -14.16
C LEU A 317 1.18 -1.19 -12.94
N LEU A 318 0.05 -0.46 -13.00
CA LEU A 318 -0.93 -0.44 -11.91
C LEU A 318 -1.66 -1.79 -11.75
N PRO A 319 -2.21 -2.42 -12.82
CA PRO A 319 -2.75 -3.77 -12.75
C PRO A 319 -1.77 -4.79 -12.16
N LEU A 320 -0.50 -4.72 -12.57
CA LEU A 320 0.54 -5.62 -12.09
C LEU A 320 0.85 -5.40 -10.61
N LEU A 321 0.99 -4.14 -10.17
CA LEU A 321 1.25 -3.82 -8.76
C LEU A 321 0.09 -4.25 -7.86
N LEU A 322 -1.15 -4.03 -8.31
CA LEU A 322 -2.35 -4.45 -7.60
C LEU A 322 -2.45 -5.98 -7.54
N ALA A 323 -2.20 -6.69 -8.65
CA ALA A 323 -2.14 -8.15 -8.69
C ALA A 323 -1.06 -8.70 -7.73
N ILE A 324 0.18 -8.19 -7.80
CA ILE A 324 1.28 -8.62 -6.92
C ILE A 324 0.93 -8.38 -5.44
N SER A 325 0.38 -7.21 -5.10
CA SER A 325 0.02 -6.90 -3.71
C SER A 325 -1.07 -7.82 -3.15
N LEU A 326 -2.12 -8.09 -3.94
CA LEU A 326 -3.18 -9.04 -3.57
C LEU A 326 -2.62 -10.45 -3.40
N GLU A 327 -1.75 -10.87 -4.32
CA GLU A 327 -1.10 -12.18 -4.31
C GLU A 327 -0.19 -12.38 -3.10
N ILE A 328 0.65 -11.40 -2.75
CA ILE A 328 1.47 -11.44 -1.54
C ILE A 328 0.59 -11.51 -0.28
N ALA A 329 -0.46 -10.69 -0.22
CA ALA A 329 -1.37 -10.66 0.93
C ALA A 329 -2.11 -11.98 1.11
N ALA A 330 -2.58 -12.60 0.02
CA ALA A 330 -3.24 -13.90 0.06
C ALA A 330 -2.29 -15.05 0.38
N LEU A 331 -1.07 -15.01 -0.15
CA LEU A 331 -0.07 -16.07 0.01
C LEU A 331 0.47 -16.13 1.44
N PHE A 332 0.79 -14.98 2.03
CA PHE A 332 1.41 -14.91 3.37
C PHE A 332 0.43 -14.56 4.49
N GLY A 333 -0.71 -13.94 4.19
CA GLY A 333 -1.72 -13.55 5.17
C GLY A 333 -2.13 -14.69 6.11
N PRO A 334 -2.54 -15.87 5.60
CA PRO A 334 -2.93 -16.99 6.44
C PRO A 334 -1.81 -17.47 7.37
N ALA A 335 -0.57 -17.52 6.87
CA ALA A 335 0.58 -17.95 7.63
C ALA A 335 0.95 -16.95 8.75
N LEU A 336 0.89 -15.65 8.47
CA LEU A 336 1.15 -14.59 9.45
C LEU A 336 0.09 -14.56 10.56
N LEU A 337 -1.16 -14.93 10.25
CA LEU A 337 -2.23 -15.03 11.24
C LEU A 337 -2.14 -16.30 12.09
N LEU A 338 -1.61 -17.39 11.54
CA LEU A 338 -1.46 -18.67 12.24
C LEU A 338 -0.14 -18.79 13.02
N GLY A 339 0.89 -18.01 12.69
CA GLY A 339 2.22 -18.03 13.32
C GLY A 339 2.33 -17.38 14.71
N ARG A 340 1.22 -16.90 15.30
CA ARG A 340 1.17 -16.31 16.65
C ARG A 340 0.80 -17.33 17.75
N LYS A 341 1.40 -18.52 17.73
CA LYS A 341 1.34 -19.47 18.85
C LYS A 341 2.73 -19.85 19.29
#